data_AF-A0A8S3FHY5-F1
#
_entry.id   AF-A0A8S3FHY5-F1
#
_cell.length_a   1.000
_cell.length_b   1.000
_cell.length_c   1.000
_cell.angle_alpha   90.00
_cell.angle_beta   90.00
_cell.angle_gamma   90.00
#
_symmetry.space_group_name_H-M   'P 1'
#
loop_
_entity.id
_entity.type
_entity.pdbx_description
1 polymer ?
#
loop_
_entity_poly.entity_id
_entity_poly.type
_entity_poly.pdbx_seq_one_letter_code
_entity_poly.pdbx_strand_id
1 'polypeptide(L)'
;FVSHSHCQQLLASLWYEGLPGFRRRHSVIKMLITALVGLLCPVLSLAYLIMPRSSIGRIMRQPFIKFICHSVSYIFFLILLFVVSLRIDFGKLLSGIEVETNERRGPPPNPVELAIMFYVAGFIWAEIKQLYQEGLHQYMADTWNLLDWITNCLYVATIILRVMAYVKVNREERDLQGKFVADHVVHGTTTVHHSHHQHNLTTDPAGISTGHNVKRRDWNAWDPTLISEGIFAAANIFSSLKLVYIFTINPHLGPLQISLGRMVHDILKFSVLILLVAFAFACGLNQLFWYYARMKKAECEQD
;
A
#
# COMPACT_ATOMS: atom_id res chain seq x y z
N PHE A 1 36.18 -3.55 15.52
CA PHE A 1 35.80 -4.15 16.82
C PHE A 1 34.68 -5.19 16.64
N VAL A 2 33.46 -4.81 16.21
CA VAL A 2 32.31 -5.74 16.13
C VAL A 2 32.48 -6.85 15.08
N SER A 3 33.23 -6.63 14.00
CA SER A 3 33.52 -7.63 12.97
C SER A 3 34.53 -8.72 13.38
N HIS A 4 35.10 -8.64 14.59
CA HIS A 4 36.07 -9.62 15.05
C HIS A 4 35.45 -11.03 15.22
N SER A 5 36.18 -12.08 14.85
CA SER A 5 35.70 -13.46 14.82
C SER A 5 35.11 -13.95 16.15
N HIS A 6 35.78 -13.67 17.28
CA HIS A 6 35.28 -14.00 18.62
C HIS A 6 33.95 -13.29 18.95
N CYS A 7 33.82 -12.01 18.64
CA CYS A 7 32.56 -11.29 18.83
C CYS A 7 31.45 -11.88 17.97
N GLN A 8 31.74 -12.17 16.69
CA GLN A 8 30.78 -12.76 15.76
C GLN A 8 30.32 -14.16 16.19
N GLN A 9 31.21 -14.99 16.76
CA GLN A 9 30.84 -16.28 17.32
C GLN A 9 29.87 -16.15 18.50
N LEU A 10 30.11 -15.20 19.40
CA LEU A 10 29.23 -14.90 20.54
C LEU A 10 27.87 -14.36 20.09
N LEU A 11 27.85 -13.41 19.14
CA LEU A 11 26.59 -12.90 18.57
C LEU A 11 25.80 -14.03 17.90
N ALA A 12 26.48 -14.91 17.15
CA ALA A 12 25.83 -16.05 16.52
C ALA A 12 25.28 -17.05 17.56
N SER A 13 25.94 -17.28 18.69
CA SER A 13 25.41 -18.16 19.73
C SER A 13 24.18 -17.58 20.42
N LEU A 14 24.15 -16.26 20.63
CA LEU A 14 22.97 -15.55 21.14
C LEU A 14 21.83 -15.54 20.11
N TRP A 15 22.14 -15.38 18.83
CA TRP A 15 21.15 -15.34 17.75
C TRP A 15 20.38 -16.67 17.61
N TYR A 16 21.09 -17.81 17.68
CA TYR A 16 20.51 -19.15 17.57
C TYR A 16 20.22 -19.82 18.91
N GLU A 17 20.13 -19.04 19.99
CA GLU A 17 19.86 -19.58 21.33
C GLU A 17 18.56 -20.41 21.33
N GLY A 18 18.64 -21.64 21.85
CA GLY A 18 17.52 -22.60 21.92
C GLY A 18 17.18 -23.37 20.63
N LEU A 19 18.01 -23.28 19.60
CA LEU A 19 17.95 -24.11 18.39
C LEU A 19 19.25 -24.93 18.23
N PRO A 20 19.45 -26.00 19.02
CA PRO A 20 20.71 -26.75 19.03
C PRO A 20 21.02 -27.34 17.65
N GLY A 21 22.23 -27.03 17.15
CA GLY A 21 22.73 -27.55 15.87
C GLY A 21 22.13 -26.92 14.62
N PHE A 22 21.19 -25.96 14.71
CA PHE A 22 20.55 -25.34 13.54
C PHE A 22 21.57 -24.75 12.56
N ARG A 23 22.63 -24.10 13.08
CA ARG A 23 23.72 -23.54 12.28
C ARG A 23 24.41 -24.56 11.37
N ARG A 24 24.55 -25.82 11.81
CA ARG A 24 25.26 -26.88 11.08
C ARG A 24 24.36 -27.70 10.15
N ARG A 25 23.04 -27.48 10.16
CA ARG A 25 22.11 -28.21 9.29
C ARG A 25 22.26 -27.81 7.82
N HIS A 26 21.89 -28.72 6.93
CA HIS A 26 21.83 -28.48 5.49
C HIS A 26 20.86 -27.33 5.15
N SER A 27 21.16 -26.55 4.12
CA SER A 27 20.38 -25.36 3.74
C SER A 27 18.91 -25.67 3.48
N VAL A 28 18.60 -26.82 2.86
CA VAL A 28 17.21 -27.25 2.62
C VAL A 28 16.46 -27.47 3.94
N ILE A 29 17.09 -28.12 4.92
CA ILE A 29 16.45 -28.35 6.24
C ILE A 29 16.24 -27.03 6.97
N LYS A 30 17.19 -26.10 6.88
CA LYS A 30 17.03 -24.73 7.42
C LYS A 30 15.84 -24.03 6.78
N MET A 31 15.73 -24.07 5.45
CA MET A 31 14.61 -23.48 4.70
C MET A 31 13.27 -24.08 5.12
N LEU A 32 13.18 -25.41 5.23
CA LEU A 32 11.94 -26.09 5.65
C LEU A 32 11.54 -25.73 7.08
N ILE A 33 12.49 -25.71 8.02
CA ILE A 33 12.22 -25.32 9.41
C ILE A 33 11.77 -23.85 9.47
N THR A 34 12.46 -22.94 8.77
CA THR A 34 12.09 -21.52 8.72
C THR A 34 10.71 -21.33 8.10
N ALA A 35 10.39 -22.05 7.02
CA ALA A 35 9.07 -22.00 6.38
C ALA A 35 7.96 -22.52 7.31
N LEU A 36 8.21 -23.62 8.02
CA LEU A 36 7.26 -24.17 8.98
C LEU A 36 7.01 -23.21 10.15
N VAL A 37 8.07 -22.63 10.74
CA VAL A 37 7.94 -21.60 11.79
C VAL A 37 7.19 -20.37 11.27
N GLY A 38 7.47 -19.96 10.03
CA GLY A 38 6.76 -18.89 9.36
C GLY A 38 5.27 -19.16 9.19
N LEU A 39 4.90 -20.34 8.70
CA LEU A 39 3.50 -20.74 8.52
C LEU A 39 2.76 -20.81 9.87
N LEU A 40 3.44 -21.27 10.92
CA LEU A 40 2.87 -21.35 12.27
C LEU A 40 2.90 -20.00 13.02
N CYS A 41 3.53 -18.97 12.47
CA CYS A 41 3.66 -17.63 13.08
C CYS A 41 2.36 -17.06 13.68
N PRO A 42 1.21 -17.04 12.99
CA PRO A 42 -0.03 -16.49 13.55
C PRO A 42 -0.53 -17.27 14.78
N VAL A 43 -0.34 -18.58 14.82
CA VAL A 43 -0.70 -19.41 15.98
C VAL A 43 0.30 -19.18 17.12
N LEU A 44 1.59 -19.09 16.81
CA LEU A 44 2.65 -18.84 17.79
C LEU A 44 2.53 -17.45 18.44
N SER A 45 2.17 -16.42 17.67
CA SER A 45 1.95 -15.06 18.19
C SER A 45 0.72 -14.99 19.09
N LEU A 46 -0.37 -15.65 18.73
CA LEU A 46 -1.58 -15.72 19.57
C LEU A 46 -1.31 -16.49 20.87
N ALA A 47 -0.61 -17.62 20.79
CA ALA A 47 -0.22 -18.40 21.97
C ALA A 47 0.68 -17.59 22.92
N TYR A 48 1.57 -16.74 22.38
CA TYR A 48 2.40 -15.83 23.17
C TYR A 48 1.58 -14.78 23.92
N LEU A 49 0.53 -14.23 23.28
CA LEU A 49 -0.37 -13.26 23.90
C LEU A 49 -1.19 -13.87 25.04
N ILE A 50 -1.68 -15.10 24.87
CA ILE A 50 -2.52 -15.78 25.87
C ILE A 50 -1.67 -16.32 27.03
N MET A 51 -0.53 -16.96 26.73
CA MET A 51 0.27 -17.66 27.73
C MET A 51 1.77 -17.36 27.60
N PRO A 52 2.22 -16.16 28.04
CA PRO A 52 3.59 -15.70 27.84
C PRO A 52 4.66 -16.48 28.62
N ARG A 53 4.27 -17.28 29.63
CA ARG A 53 5.17 -18.11 30.45
C ARG A 53 5.33 -19.56 29.93
N SER A 54 4.62 -19.92 28.86
CA SER A 54 4.69 -21.27 28.27
C SER A 54 6.04 -21.55 27.59
N SER A 55 6.30 -22.83 27.29
CA SER A 55 7.46 -23.24 26.45
C SER A 55 7.47 -22.53 25.10
N ILE A 56 6.29 -22.34 24.49
CA ILE A 56 6.10 -21.59 23.24
C ILE A 56 6.51 -20.12 23.45
N GLY A 57 6.10 -19.52 24.57
CA GLY A 57 6.45 -18.14 24.88
C GLY A 57 7.94 -17.92 25.11
N ARG A 58 8.67 -18.93 25.62
CA ARG A 58 10.13 -18.90 25.72
C ARG A 58 10.80 -18.96 24.34
N ILE A 59 10.27 -19.76 23.41
CA ILE A 59 10.77 -19.83 22.02
C ILE A 59 10.56 -18.50 21.30
N MET A 60 9.37 -17.89 21.41
CA MET A 60 9.06 -16.59 20.77
C MET A 60 9.91 -15.41 21.28
N ARG A 61 10.57 -15.54 22.44
CA ARG A 61 11.49 -14.51 22.95
C ARG A 61 12.84 -14.52 22.24
N GLN A 62 13.19 -15.61 21.55
CA GLN A 62 14.45 -15.77 20.84
C GLN A 62 14.53 -14.80 19.64
N PRO A 63 15.70 -14.18 19.40
CA PRO A 63 15.85 -13.13 18.39
C PRO A 63 15.60 -13.66 16.97
N PHE A 64 16.09 -14.87 16.64
CA PHE A 64 15.87 -15.47 15.33
C PHE A 64 14.40 -15.75 15.04
N ILE A 65 13.64 -16.24 16.04
CA ILE A 65 12.20 -16.51 15.87
C ILE A 65 11.43 -15.20 15.68
N LYS A 66 11.72 -14.17 16.49
CA LYS A 66 11.14 -12.82 16.29
C LYS A 66 11.39 -12.31 14.88
N PHE A 67 12.63 -12.43 14.41
CA PHE A 67 13.00 -12.03 13.05
C PHE A 67 12.16 -12.74 12.00
N ILE A 68 12.06 -14.08 12.04
CA ILE A 68 11.24 -14.85 11.10
C ILE A 68 9.77 -14.40 11.15
N CYS A 69 9.21 -14.26 12.35
CA CYS A 69 7.82 -13.84 12.53
C CYS A 69 7.57 -12.44 11.93
N HIS A 70 8.46 -11.49 12.17
CA HIS A 70 8.37 -10.16 11.57
C HIS A 70 8.50 -10.20 10.04
N SER A 71 9.46 -10.95 9.50
CA SER A 71 9.66 -11.08 8.05
C SER A 71 8.46 -11.73 7.36
N VAL A 72 7.92 -12.83 7.92
CA VAL A 72 6.78 -13.54 7.33
C VAL A 72 5.50 -12.71 7.44
N SER A 73 5.28 -12.05 8.57
CA SER A 73 4.16 -11.10 8.72
C SER A 73 4.26 -9.95 7.70
N TYR A 74 5.47 -9.47 7.40
CA TYR A 74 5.67 -8.44 6.39
C TYR A 74 5.43 -8.95 4.97
N ILE A 75 5.91 -10.16 4.64
CA ILE A 75 5.63 -10.80 3.34
C ILE A 75 4.12 -11.02 3.17
N PHE A 76 3.42 -11.45 4.22
CA PHE A 76 1.96 -11.59 4.19
C PHE A 76 1.26 -10.25 3.92
N PHE A 77 1.71 -9.16 4.57
CA PHE A 77 1.23 -7.82 4.28
C PHE A 77 1.41 -7.45 2.80
N LEU A 78 2.57 -7.75 2.19
CA LEU A 78 2.79 -7.51 0.76
C LEU A 78 1.89 -8.38 -0.13
N ILE A 79 1.60 -9.62 0.28
CA ILE A 79 0.63 -10.48 -0.43
C ILE A 79 -0.77 -9.84 -0.38
N LEU A 80 -1.20 -9.29 0.76
CA LEU A 80 -2.47 -8.57 0.84
C LEU A 80 -2.49 -7.36 -0.11
N LEU A 81 -1.41 -6.57 -0.16
CA LEU A 81 -1.30 -5.45 -1.12
C LEU A 81 -1.35 -5.93 -2.56
N PHE A 82 -0.71 -7.05 -2.88
CA PHE A 82 -0.75 -7.66 -4.20
C PHE A 82 -2.16 -8.12 -4.59
N VAL A 83 -2.87 -8.78 -3.66
CA VAL A 83 -4.28 -9.19 -3.84
C VAL A 83 -5.17 -7.98 -4.14
N VAL A 84 -5.01 -6.88 -3.38
CA VAL A 84 -5.76 -5.62 -3.64
C VAL A 84 -5.37 -5.01 -4.99
N SER A 85 -4.08 -5.03 -5.34
CA SER A 85 -3.60 -4.49 -6.61
C SER A 85 -4.12 -5.27 -7.82
N LEU A 86 -4.29 -6.59 -7.68
CA LEU A 86 -4.91 -7.44 -8.71
C LEU A 86 -6.44 -7.35 -8.73
N ARG A 87 -7.07 -6.59 -7.81
CA ARG A 87 -8.53 -6.52 -7.62
C ARG A 87 -9.16 -7.93 -7.55
N ILE A 88 -8.47 -8.88 -6.91
CA ILE A 88 -8.99 -10.24 -6.75
C ILE A 88 -10.06 -10.22 -5.67
N ASP A 89 -11.31 -10.35 -6.09
CA ASP A 89 -12.43 -10.60 -5.19
C ASP A 89 -12.49 -12.08 -4.85
N PHE A 90 -11.90 -12.49 -3.73
CA PHE A 90 -11.97 -13.87 -3.23
C PHE A 90 -13.41 -14.40 -3.11
N GLY A 91 -14.37 -13.50 -2.83
CA GLY A 91 -15.79 -13.82 -2.84
C GLY A 91 -16.28 -14.28 -4.21
N LYS A 92 -15.88 -13.62 -5.30
CA LYS A 92 -16.23 -14.01 -6.68
C LYS A 92 -15.57 -15.34 -7.06
N LEU A 93 -14.33 -15.57 -6.63
CA LEU A 93 -13.62 -16.83 -6.87
C LEU A 93 -14.33 -18.02 -6.20
N LEU A 94 -14.83 -17.85 -4.98
CA LEU A 94 -15.56 -18.88 -4.26
C LEU A 94 -17.00 -19.07 -4.75
N SER A 95 -17.67 -18.00 -5.17
CA SER A 95 -19.08 -18.05 -5.60
C SER A 95 -19.27 -18.40 -7.07
N GLY A 96 -18.23 -18.32 -7.91
CA GLY A 96 -18.29 -18.64 -9.34
C GLY A 96 -19.21 -17.73 -10.16
N ILE A 97 -19.71 -16.63 -9.57
CA ILE A 97 -20.62 -15.68 -10.23
C ILE A 97 -19.80 -14.43 -10.61
N GLU A 98 -19.67 -14.20 -11.92
CA GLU A 98 -19.12 -12.98 -12.48
C GLU A 98 -20.11 -11.83 -12.28
N VAL A 99 -20.09 -11.22 -11.09
CA VAL A 99 -20.75 -9.94 -10.88
C VAL A 99 -19.89 -8.86 -11.53
N GLU A 100 -20.41 -8.26 -12.60
CA GLU A 100 -19.86 -7.07 -13.25
C GLU A 100 -19.75 -5.94 -12.21
N THR A 101 -18.56 -5.76 -11.66
CA THR A 101 -18.31 -4.67 -10.72
C THR A 101 -18.21 -3.38 -11.51
N ASN A 102 -19.34 -2.68 -11.64
CA ASN A 102 -19.31 -1.27 -11.95
C ASN A 102 -18.33 -0.59 -10.99
N GLU A 103 -17.33 0.11 -11.53
CA GLU A 103 -16.35 0.85 -10.74
C GLU A 103 -17.09 1.95 -9.97
N ARG A 104 -17.49 1.63 -8.74
CA ARG A 104 -18.25 2.57 -7.91
C ARG A 104 -17.31 3.60 -7.30
N ARG A 105 -17.77 4.84 -7.27
CA ARG A 105 -17.04 5.93 -6.62
C ARG A 105 -17.16 5.81 -5.10
N GLY A 106 -16.05 5.96 -4.38
CA GLY A 106 -16.00 5.85 -2.91
C GLY A 106 -16.58 4.54 -2.36
N PRO A 107 -16.13 3.36 -2.82
CA PRO A 107 -16.68 2.09 -2.35
C PRO A 107 -16.44 1.92 -0.84
N PRO A 108 -17.33 1.20 -0.12
CA PRO A 108 -17.09 0.85 1.28
C PRO A 108 -15.83 -0.03 1.40
N PRO A 109 -15.12 0.03 2.54
CA PRO A 109 -13.85 -0.69 2.71
C PRO A 109 -14.07 -2.20 2.61
N ASN A 110 -13.33 -2.84 1.71
CA ASN A 110 -13.32 -4.31 1.55
C ASN A 110 -12.67 -4.96 2.80
N PRO A 111 -13.11 -6.15 3.26
CA PRO A 111 -12.39 -6.91 4.29
C PRO A 111 -10.86 -6.97 4.14
N VAL A 112 -10.34 -7.07 2.91
CA VAL A 112 -8.89 -7.05 2.65
C VAL A 112 -8.29 -5.66 2.92
N GLU A 113 -8.97 -4.58 2.51
CA GLU A 113 -8.56 -3.20 2.83
C GLU A 113 -8.60 -2.95 4.35
N LEU A 114 -9.59 -3.53 5.06
CA LEU A 114 -9.65 -3.47 6.53
C LEU A 114 -8.48 -4.19 7.19
N ALA A 115 -8.08 -5.36 6.68
CA ALA A 115 -6.89 -6.04 7.16
C ALA A 115 -5.62 -5.20 6.95
N ILE A 116 -5.48 -4.55 5.78
CA ILE A 116 -4.38 -3.61 5.49
C ILE A 116 -4.39 -2.44 6.47
N MET A 117 -5.56 -1.83 6.74
CA MET A 117 -5.68 -0.75 7.72
C MET A 117 -5.21 -1.17 9.13
N PHE A 118 -5.52 -2.40 9.55
CA PHE A 118 -5.02 -2.94 10.82
C PHE A 118 -3.49 -3.10 10.82
N TYR A 119 -2.91 -3.57 9.72
CA TYR A 119 -1.45 -3.65 9.55
C TYR A 119 -0.78 -2.27 9.64
N VAL A 120 -1.31 -1.29 8.90
CA VAL A 120 -0.81 0.09 8.88
C VAL A 120 -0.86 0.70 10.28
N ALA A 121 -1.94 0.50 11.03
CA ALA A 121 -2.02 0.95 12.42
C ALA A 121 -0.92 0.34 13.30
N GLY A 122 -0.61 -0.95 13.10
CA GLY A 122 0.49 -1.63 13.77
C GLY A 122 1.86 -1.05 13.41
N PHE A 123 2.11 -0.73 12.14
CA PHE A 123 3.36 -0.11 11.70
C PHE A 123 3.53 1.30 12.26
N ILE A 124 2.47 2.13 12.23
CA ILE A 124 2.48 3.47 12.82
C ILE A 124 2.80 3.38 14.32
N TRP A 125 2.18 2.44 15.03
CA TRP A 125 2.45 2.24 16.45
C TRP A 125 3.90 1.81 16.72
N ALA A 126 4.47 0.94 15.88
CA ALA A 126 5.86 0.52 15.98
C ALA A 126 6.82 1.69 15.75
N GLU A 127 6.58 2.51 14.71
CA GLU A 127 7.40 3.70 14.41
C GLU A 127 7.34 4.75 15.52
N ILE A 128 6.15 5.02 16.07
CA ILE A 128 5.99 5.97 17.18
C ILE A 128 6.81 5.51 18.40
N LYS A 129 6.80 4.21 18.70
CA LYS A 129 7.61 3.65 19.78
C LYS A 129 9.10 3.77 19.51
N GLN A 130 9.54 3.49 18.29
CA GLN A 130 10.95 3.60 17.92
C GLN A 130 11.43 5.05 18.01
N LEU A 131 10.66 5.98 17.45
CA LEU A 131 10.94 7.43 17.52
C LEU A 131 11.04 7.92 18.97
N TYR A 132 10.16 7.45 19.86
CA TYR A 132 10.19 7.80 21.28
C TYR A 132 11.43 7.25 21.99
N GLN A 133 11.90 6.05 21.63
CA GLN A 133 13.04 5.40 22.28
C GLN A 133 14.39 5.93 21.79
N GLU A 134 14.53 6.18 20.49
CA GLU A 134 15.79 6.62 19.87
C GLU A 134 15.98 8.14 19.93
N GLY A 135 14.89 8.90 19.87
CA GLY A 135 14.91 10.36 19.71
C GLY A 135 14.93 10.81 18.25
N LEU A 136 14.41 12.01 17.97
CA LEU A 136 14.17 12.50 16.61
C LEU A 136 15.44 12.61 15.76
N HIS A 137 16.54 13.09 16.32
CA HIS A 137 17.77 13.32 15.57
C HIS A 137 18.43 12.01 15.12
N GLN A 138 18.57 11.03 16.03
CA GLN A 138 19.10 9.71 15.65
C GLN A 138 18.16 9.00 14.67
N TYR A 139 16.84 9.09 14.89
CA TYR A 139 15.86 8.45 14.03
C TYR A 139 15.92 8.96 12.59
N MET A 140 15.96 10.29 12.38
CA MET A 140 16.01 10.88 11.03
C MET A 140 17.37 10.73 10.32
N ALA A 141 18.44 10.44 11.06
CA ALA A 141 19.76 10.17 10.47
C ALA A 141 19.81 8.80 9.77
N ASP A 142 18.93 7.87 10.13
CA ASP A 142 18.81 6.59 9.43
C ASP A 142 17.86 6.71 8.22
N THR A 143 18.41 6.51 7.03
CA THR A 143 17.65 6.56 5.78
C THR A 143 16.54 5.51 5.70
N TRP A 144 16.67 4.39 6.42
CA TRP A 144 15.65 3.34 6.45
C TRP A 144 14.46 3.73 7.32
N ASN A 145 14.71 4.38 8.46
CA ASN A 145 13.65 4.96 9.29
C ASN A 145 12.89 6.05 8.52
N LEU A 146 13.61 6.86 7.72
CA LEU A 146 12.97 7.84 6.84
C LEU A 146 12.05 7.17 5.79
N LEU A 147 12.49 6.05 5.19
CA LEU A 147 11.67 5.26 4.25
C LEU A 147 10.38 4.77 4.92
N ASP A 148 10.48 4.27 6.16
CA ASP A 148 9.35 3.77 6.94
C ASP A 148 8.38 4.90 7.32
N TRP A 149 8.90 6.05 7.70
CA TRP A 149 8.11 7.26 7.95
C TRP A 149 7.35 7.72 6.70
N ILE A 150 8.03 7.86 5.55
CA ILE A 150 7.41 8.25 4.28
C ILE A 150 6.30 7.27 3.89
N THR A 151 6.57 5.97 4.00
CA THR A 151 5.60 4.92 3.65
C THR A 151 4.35 5.01 4.52
N ASN A 152 4.51 5.19 5.83
CA ASN A 152 3.39 5.34 6.75
C ASN A 152 2.59 6.62 6.49
N CYS A 153 3.25 7.74 6.15
CA CYS A 153 2.58 8.97 5.75
C CYS A 153 1.72 8.78 4.48
N LEU A 154 2.23 8.06 3.47
CA LEU A 154 1.48 7.76 2.26
C LEU A 154 0.24 6.88 2.55
N TYR A 155 0.36 5.90 3.45
CA TYR A 155 -0.79 5.10 3.87
C TYR A 155 -1.83 5.93 4.63
N VAL A 156 -1.40 6.80 5.55
CA VAL A 156 -2.31 7.71 6.27
C VAL A 156 -3.03 8.64 5.29
N ALA A 157 -2.31 9.23 4.34
CA ALA A 157 -2.90 10.08 3.31
C ALA A 157 -3.92 9.32 2.45
N THR A 158 -3.62 8.07 2.09
CA THR A 158 -4.56 7.19 1.37
C THR A 158 -5.84 6.96 2.17
N ILE A 159 -5.73 6.60 3.45
CA ILE A 159 -6.88 6.34 4.33
C ILE A 159 -7.73 7.60 4.47
N ILE A 160 -7.11 8.76 4.69
CA ILE A 160 -7.81 10.04 4.79
C ILE A 160 -8.59 10.33 3.50
N LEU A 161 -7.96 10.20 2.33
CA LEU A 161 -8.62 10.46 1.05
C LEU A 161 -9.74 9.46 0.76
N ARG A 162 -9.58 8.18 1.14
CA ARG A 162 -10.65 7.18 1.03
C ARG A 162 -11.85 7.52 1.90
N VAL A 163 -11.62 7.95 3.16
CA VAL A 163 -12.69 8.42 4.04
C VAL A 163 -13.34 9.68 3.48
N MET A 164 -12.57 10.63 2.96
CA MET A 164 -13.10 11.83 2.30
C MET A 164 -13.94 11.49 1.07
N ALA A 165 -13.49 10.55 0.23
CA ALA A 165 -14.23 10.08 -0.93
C ALA A 165 -15.58 9.46 -0.50
N TYR A 166 -15.56 8.58 0.50
CA TYR A 166 -16.77 7.97 1.06
C TYR A 166 -17.77 9.01 1.60
N VAL A 167 -17.29 9.95 2.42
CA VAL A 167 -18.13 11.02 2.98
C VAL A 167 -18.68 11.93 1.89
N LYS A 168 -17.87 12.27 0.87
CA LYS A 168 -18.28 13.11 -0.25
C LYS A 168 -19.41 12.46 -1.05
N VAL A 169 -19.26 11.20 -1.44
CA VAL A 169 -20.30 10.52 -2.23
C VAL A 169 -21.59 10.37 -1.42
N ASN A 170 -21.50 9.98 -0.15
CA ASN A 170 -22.68 9.90 0.73
C ASN A 170 -23.37 11.25 0.98
N ARG A 171 -22.66 12.37 0.84
CA ARG A 171 -23.28 13.71 0.87
C ARG A 171 -24.03 13.98 -0.42
N GLU A 172 -23.39 13.75 -1.57
CA GLU A 172 -24.00 13.93 -2.89
C GLU A 172 -25.28 13.09 -3.05
N GLU A 173 -25.31 11.86 -2.54
CA GLU A 173 -26.51 11.02 -2.59
C GLU A 173 -27.67 11.56 -1.74
N ARG A 174 -27.37 12.02 -0.52
CA ARG A 174 -28.39 12.61 0.36
C ARG A 174 -28.96 13.89 -0.25
N ASP A 175 -28.13 14.70 -0.91
CA ASP A 175 -28.56 15.93 -1.58
C ASP A 175 -29.43 15.63 -2.80
N LEU A 176 -29.08 14.60 -3.59
CA LEU A 176 -29.90 14.14 -4.73
C LEU A 176 -31.27 13.62 -4.27
N GLN A 177 -31.29 12.81 -3.21
CA GLN A 177 -32.53 12.28 -2.65
C GLN A 177 -33.41 13.39 -2.07
N GLY A 178 -32.81 14.39 -1.42
CA GLY A 178 -33.52 15.58 -0.92
C GLY A 178 -34.18 16.39 -2.04
N LYS A 179 -33.47 16.61 -3.16
CA LYS A 179 -34.04 17.30 -4.34
C LYS A 179 -35.19 16.53 -4.97
N PHE A 180 -35.03 15.22 -5.15
CA PHE A 180 -36.09 14.38 -5.70
C PHE A 180 -37.36 14.40 -4.84
N VAL A 181 -37.22 14.31 -3.51
CA VAL A 181 -38.36 14.41 -2.60
C VAL A 181 -38.99 15.80 -2.66
N ALA A 182 -38.20 16.88 -2.71
CA ALA A 182 -38.72 18.24 -2.85
C ALA A 182 -39.49 18.42 -4.16
N ASP A 183 -38.95 17.97 -5.30
CA ASP A 183 -39.62 18.03 -6.60
C ASP A 183 -40.92 17.21 -6.62
N HIS A 184 -40.93 16.02 -6.02
CA HIS A 184 -42.15 15.21 -5.90
C HIS A 184 -43.21 15.83 -4.99
N VAL A 185 -42.80 16.50 -3.90
CA VAL A 185 -43.73 17.22 -3.02
C VAL A 185 -44.28 18.48 -3.71
N VAL A 186 -43.47 19.17 -4.51
CA VAL A 186 -43.86 20.39 -5.22
C VAL A 186 -44.66 20.10 -6.51
N HIS A 187 -44.38 19.00 -7.22
CA HIS A 187 -45.09 18.55 -8.42
C HIS A 187 -46.12 17.44 -8.17
N GLY A 188 -46.50 17.23 -6.89
CA GLY A 188 -47.64 16.39 -6.49
C GLY A 188 -49.01 16.85 -7.00
N THR A 189 -49.04 17.90 -7.83
CA THR A 189 -50.18 18.24 -8.69
C THR A 189 -49.68 18.50 -10.11
N THR A 190 -50.13 17.63 -11.03
CA THR A 190 -50.29 17.83 -12.49
C THR A 190 -49.28 17.12 -13.40
N THR A 191 -49.79 15.99 -13.94
CA THR A 191 -49.66 15.44 -15.29
C THR A 191 -48.31 14.96 -15.82
N VAL A 192 -48.30 13.63 -16.03
CA VAL A 192 -47.64 12.89 -17.11
C VAL A 192 -47.58 13.71 -18.41
N HIS A 193 -46.37 14.02 -18.88
CA HIS A 193 -46.14 14.33 -20.28
C HIS A 193 -45.01 13.47 -20.83
N HIS A 194 -45.37 12.64 -21.80
CA HIS A 194 -44.52 11.74 -22.56
C HIS A 194 -43.65 12.57 -23.52
N SER A 195 -42.33 12.39 -23.47
CA SER A 195 -41.42 12.88 -24.52
C SER A 195 -40.30 11.85 -24.76
N HIS A 196 -40.34 11.24 -25.95
CA HIS A 196 -39.35 10.34 -26.50
C HIS A 196 -38.01 11.06 -26.76
N HIS A 197 -36.91 10.57 -26.19
CA HIS A 197 -35.63 10.46 -26.88
C HIS A 197 -34.75 9.42 -26.18
N GLN A 198 -34.57 8.29 -26.86
CA GLN A 198 -33.94 7.10 -26.32
C GLN A 198 -32.47 7.06 -26.72
N HIS A 199 -31.57 7.29 -25.76
CA HIS A 199 -30.21 6.75 -25.79
C HIS A 199 -30.16 5.62 -24.75
N ASN A 200 -30.00 4.39 -25.23
CA ASN A 200 -29.91 3.19 -24.40
C ASN A 200 -28.66 3.26 -23.50
N LEU A 201 -28.85 3.76 -22.29
CA LEU A 201 -27.97 3.54 -21.17
C LEU A 201 -28.84 2.82 -20.13
N THR A 202 -28.43 1.62 -19.74
CA THR A 202 -29.06 0.79 -18.70
C THR A 202 -29.34 1.64 -17.47
N THR A 203 -30.58 2.12 -17.38
CA THR A 203 -31.06 3.02 -16.33
C THR A 203 -32.05 2.23 -15.50
N ASP A 204 -31.80 2.22 -14.19
CA ASP A 204 -32.78 1.84 -13.18
C ASP A 204 -34.14 2.50 -13.49
N PRO A 205 -35.28 1.89 -13.10
CA PRO A 205 -36.64 2.34 -13.46
C PRO A 205 -37.02 3.74 -12.94
N ALA A 206 -36.11 4.48 -12.30
CA ALA A 206 -36.29 5.86 -11.87
C ALA A 206 -35.35 6.88 -12.57
N GLY A 207 -34.43 6.47 -13.45
CA GLY A 207 -33.55 7.41 -14.18
C GLY A 207 -32.56 8.22 -13.31
N ILE A 208 -32.43 7.90 -12.02
CA ILE A 208 -31.52 8.58 -11.09
C ILE A 208 -30.17 7.86 -11.14
N SER A 209 -29.16 8.47 -11.76
CA SER A 209 -27.77 8.08 -11.56
C SER A 209 -27.35 8.43 -10.13
N THR A 210 -27.47 7.46 -9.22
CA THR A 210 -26.91 7.55 -7.86
C THR A 210 -25.42 7.89 -7.95
N GLY A 211 -24.90 8.78 -7.09
CA GLY A 211 -23.52 9.28 -7.15
C GLY A 211 -22.44 8.18 -7.18
N HIS A 212 -22.76 6.97 -6.69
CA HIS A 212 -21.90 5.79 -6.79
C HIS A 212 -21.81 5.13 -8.18
N ASN A 213 -22.81 5.26 -9.05
CA ASN A 213 -22.93 4.50 -10.32
C ASN A 213 -22.53 5.31 -11.57
N VAL A 214 -21.86 6.45 -11.39
CA VAL A 214 -21.27 7.23 -12.50
C VAL A 214 -20.05 6.48 -13.04
N LYS A 215 -19.99 6.28 -14.37
CA LYS A 215 -18.86 5.63 -15.03
C LYS A 215 -17.57 6.40 -14.76
N ARG A 216 -16.46 5.67 -14.56
CA ARG A 216 -15.15 6.24 -14.22
C ARG A 216 -14.66 7.32 -15.20
N ARG A 217 -15.03 7.22 -16.48
CA ARG A 217 -14.72 8.22 -17.52
C ARG A 217 -15.24 9.62 -17.16
N ASP A 218 -16.36 9.69 -16.47
CA ASP A 218 -17.06 10.95 -16.17
C ASP A 218 -16.68 11.50 -14.78
N TRP A 219 -15.69 10.90 -14.12
CA TRP A 219 -15.20 11.39 -12.84
C TRP A 219 -14.38 12.66 -13.02
N ASN A 220 -14.46 13.56 -12.02
CA ASN A 220 -13.61 14.73 -11.98
C ASN A 220 -12.13 14.30 -11.87
N ALA A 221 -11.23 14.97 -12.62
CA ALA A 221 -9.80 14.70 -12.58
C ALA A 221 -9.19 14.77 -11.16
N TRP A 222 -9.74 15.61 -10.29
CA TRP A 222 -9.33 15.79 -8.89
C TRP A 222 -10.21 15.02 -7.90
N ASP A 223 -10.89 13.96 -8.36
CA ASP A 223 -11.68 13.13 -7.47
C ASP A 223 -10.80 12.49 -6.37
N PRO A 224 -11.18 12.59 -5.08
CA PRO A 224 -10.40 12.02 -3.99
C PRO A 224 -10.20 10.50 -4.14
N THR A 225 -11.11 9.79 -4.83
CA THR A 225 -10.93 8.36 -5.13
C THR A 225 -9.71 8.13 -5.99
N LEU A 226 -9.56 8.88 -7.08
CA LEU A 226 -8.43 8.75 -8.02
C LEU A 226 -7.10 9.12 -7.37
N ILE A 227 -7.08 10.21 -6.61
CA ILE A 227 -5.88 10.65 -5.87
C ILE A 227 -5.50 9.58 -4.84
N SER A 228 -6.47 9.00 -4.13
CA SER A 228 -6.20 7.92 -3.16
C SER A 228 -5.60 6.69 -3.82
N GLU A 229 -6.05 6.30 -5.01
CA GLU A 229 -5.48 5.16 -5.75
C GLU A 229 -4.02 5.42 -6.16
N GLY A 230 -3.71 6.64 -6.62
CA GLY A 230 -2.34 7.02 -6.98
C GLY A 230 -1.39 7.02 -5.78
N ILE A 231 -1.82 7.60 -4.65
CA ILE A 231 -1.02 7.60 -3.42
C ILE A 231 -0.87 6.19 -2.85
N PHE A 232 -1.91 5.37 -2.92
CA PHE A 232 -1.84 3.96 -2.51
C PHE A 232 -0.83 3.18 -3.35
N ALA A 233 -0.81 3.38 -4.67
CA ALA A 233 0.18 2.77 -5.55
C ALA A 233 1.62 3.17 -5.18
N ALA A 234 1.85 4.46 -4.89
CA ALA A 234 3.13 4.93 -4.39
C ALA A 234 3.52 4.26 -3.04
N ALA A 235 2.58 4.18 -2.10
CA ALA A 235 2.79 3.51 -0.81
C ALA A 235 3.19 2.03 -0.98
N ASN A 236 2.57 1.32 -1.93
CA ASN A 236 2.87 -0.08 -2.24
C ASN A 236 4.28 -0.26 -2.81
N ILE A 237 4.76 0.69 -3.63
CA ILE A 237 6.13 0.69 -4.14
C ILE A 237 7.13 0.83 -3.00
N PHE A 238 6.96 1.82 -2.12
CA PHE A 238 7.83 2.01 -0.95
C PHE A 238 7.78 0.83 0.02
N SER A 239 6.61 0.23 0.21
CA SER A 239 6.47 -1.00 1.01
C SER A 239 7.24 -2.16 0.39
N SER A 240 7.17 -2.34 -0.92
CA SER A 240 7.91 -3.41 -1.60
C SER A 240 9.43 -3.20 -1.52
N LEU A 241 9.89 -1.94 -1.60
CA LEU A 241 11.31 -1.57 -1.44
C LEU A 241 11.89 -1.99 -0.08
N LYS A 242 11.08 -2.01 0.98
CA LYS A 242 11.51 -2.45 2.32
C LYS A 242 11.99 -3.91 2.34
N LEU A 243 11.60 -4.76 1.37
CA LEU A 243 12.14 -6.13 1.27
C LEU A 243 13.66 -6.17 1.09
N VAL A 244 14.25 -5.11 0.51
CA VAL A 244 15.71 -5.00 0.38
C VAL A 244 16.40 -5.06 1.73
N TYR A 245 15.76 -4.59 2.81
CA TYR A 245 16.29 -4.66 4.17
C TYR A 245 16.50 -6.11 4.64
N ILE A 246 15.61 -7.03 4.25
CA ILE A 246 15.70 -8.45 4.64
C ILE A 246 16.93 -9.12 3.99
N PHE A 247 17.37 -8.64 2.83
CA PHE A 247 18.54 -9.20 2.14
C PHE A 247 19.86 -8.97 2.88
N THR A 248 19.92 -7.99 3.81
CA THR A 248 21.11 -7.73 4.66
C THR A 248 21.57 -8.97 5.43
N ILE A 249 20.63 -9.88 5.75
CA ILE A 249 20.86 -11.03 6.62
C ILE A 249 21.42 -12.23 5.85
N ASN A 250 21.22 -12.27 4.54
CA ASN A 250 21.77 -13.33 3.72
C ASN A 250 23.29 -13.13 3.56
N PRO A 251 24.12 -14.13 3.90
CA PRO A 251 25.57 -14.01 3.79
C PRO A 251 26.11 -13.64 2.40
N HIS A 252 25.34 -13.94 1.34
CA HIS A 252 25.71 -13.66 -0.04
C HIS A 252 25.14 -12.32 -0.55
N LEU A 253 23.92 -11.96 -0.15
CA LEU A 253 23.24 -10.75 -0.65
C LEU A 253 23.58 -9.50 0.17
N GLY A 254 23.93 -9.64 1.45
CA GLY A 254 24.27 -8.52 2.32
C GLY A 254 25.42 -7.66 1.79
N PRO A 255 26.60 -8.22 1.44
CA PRO A 255 27.69 -7.44 0.87
C PRO A 255 27.31 -6.71 -0.43
N LEU A 256 26.48 -7.35 -1.26
CA LEU A 256 26.00 -6.77 -2.52
C LEU A 256 25.10 -5.55 -2.26
N GLN A 257 24.17 -5.66 -1.31
CA GLN A 257 23.31 -4.55 -0.91
C GLN A 257 24.11 -3.38 -0.32
N ILE A 258 25.09 -3.65 0.56
CA ILE A 258 25.93 -2.58 1.12
C ILE A 258 26.70 -1.86 0.00
N SER A 259 27.19 -2.61 -0.99
CA SER A 259 27.85 -2.04 -2.16
C SER A 259 26.88 -1.19 -2.98
N LEU A 260 25.66 -1.67 -3.22
CA LEU A 260 24.60 -0.95 -3.90
C LEU A 260 24.28 0.39 -3.21
N GLY A 261 24.11 0.38 -1.88
CA GLY A 261 23.80 1.59 -1.12
C GLY A 261 24.88 2.69 -1.26
N ARG A 262 26.16 2.31 -1.26
CA ARG A 262 27.26 3.26 -1.48
C ARG A 262 27.27 3.80 -2.92
N MET A 263 27.03 2.93 -3.91
CA MET A 263 26.96 3.33 -5.31
C MET A 263 25.81 4.28 -5.59
N VAL A 264 24.63 4.06 -4.99
CA VAL A 264 23.47 4.95 -5.13
C VAL A 264 23.79 6.38 -4.71
N HIS A 265 24.54 6.55 -3.61
CA HIS A 265 24.95 7.89 -3.16
C HIS A 265 25.83 8.60 -4.20
N ASP A 266 26.70 7.88 -4.90
CA ASP A 266 27.50 8.47 -5.98
C ASP A 266 26.65 8.76 -7.23
N ILE A 267 25.72 7.86 -7.59
CA ILE A 267 24.75 8.09 -8.68
C ILE A 267 23.93 9.36 -8.43
N LEU A 268 23.47 9.58 -7.19
CA LEU A 268 22.69 10.77 -6.84
C LEU A 268 23.50 12.06 -7.07
N LYS A 269 24.80 12.07 -6.80
CA LYS A 269 25.66 13.23 -7.13
C LYS A 269 25.70 13.48 -8.63
N PHE A 270 25.87 12.44 -9.44
CA PHE A 270 25.89 12.57 -10.91
C PHE A 270 24.51 12.94 -11.49
N SER A 271 23.42 12.53 -10.85
CA SER A 271 22.05 12.82 -11.30
C SER A 271 21.75 14.31 -11.38
N VAL A 272 22.40 15.14 -10.55
CA VAL A 272 22.25 16.62 -10.59
C VAL A 272 22.68 17.17 -11.94
N LEU A 273 23.80 16.70 -12.49
CA LEU A 273 24.28 17.13 -13.81
C LEU A 273 23.35 16.63 -14.92
N ILE A 274 22.85 15.39 -14.81
CA ILE A 274 21.90 14.83 -15.77
C ILE A 274 20.59 15.65 -15.78
N LEU A 275 20.06 16.01 -14.61
CA LEU A 275 18.85 16.82 -14.49
C LEU A 275 19.04 18.23 -15.04
N LEU A 276 20.21 18.84 -14.85
CA LEU A 276 20.55 20.14 -15.44
C LEU A 276 20.50 20.09 -16.97
N VAL A 277 21.14 19.07 -17.55
CA VAL A 277 21.13 18.86 -19.00
C VAL A 277 19.71 18.58 -19.50
N ALA A 278 18.97 17.68 -18.83
CA ALA A 278 17.59 17.37 -19.18
C ALA A 278 16.69 18.62 -19.13
N PHE A 279 16.89 19.50 -18.14
CA PHE A 279 16.16 20.76 -18.03
C PHE A 279 16.49 21.72 -19.19
N ALA A 280 17.76 21.87 -19.56
CA ALA A 280 18.16 22.70 -20.70
C ALA A 280 17.52 22.21 -22.02
N PHE A 281 17.53 20.88 -22.24
CA PHE A 281 16.86 20.27 -23.39
C PHE A 281 15.34 20.43 -23.32
N ALA A 282 14.72 20.25 -22.16
CA ALA A 282 13.27 20.44 -21.98
C ALA A 282 12.85 21.88 -22.32
N CYS A 283 13.61 22.88 -21.91
CA CYS A 283 13.38 24.28 -22.28
C CYS A 283 13.49 24.51 -23.79
N GLY A 284 14.55 23.99 -24.43
CA GLY A 284 14.75 24.12 -25.88
C GLY A 284 13.66 23.43 -26.70
N LEU A 285 13.26 22.21 -26.31
CA LEU A 285 12.18 21.47 -26.95
C LEU A 285 10.81 22.14 -26.71
N ASN A 286 10.55 22.64 -25.51
CA ASN A 286 9.33 23.40 -25.23
C ASN A 286 9.25 24.63 -26.14
N GLN A 287 10.34 25.38 -26.33
CA GLN A 287 10.37 26.52 -27.24
C GLN A 287 10.11 26.12 -28.70
N LEU A 288 10.66 24.99 -29.15
CA LEU A 288 10.48 24.51 -30.53
C LEU A 288 9.05 24.02 -30.80
N PHE A 289 8.46 23.28 -29.85
CA PHE A 289 7.16 22.63 -30.02
C PHE A 289 5.96 23.45 -29.50
N TRP A 290 6.19 24.58 -28.83
CA TRP A 290 5.13 25.42 -28.25
C TRP A 290 4.02 25.77 -29.26
N TYR A 291 4.36 26.06 -30.51
CA TYR A 291 3.38 26.41 -31.55
C TYR A 291 2.44 25.24 -31.89
N TYR A 292 2.96 24.01 -31.90
CA TYR A 292 2.18 22.81 -32.21
C TYR A 292 1.21 22.42 -31.08
N ALA A 293 1.50 22.83 -29.84
CA ALA A 293 0.62 22.56 -28.70
C ALA A 293 -0.79 23.14 -28.90
N ARG A 294 -0.89 24.32 -29.54
CA ARG A 294 -2.19 24.96 -29.82
C ARG A 294 -3.01 24.19 -30.85
N MET A 295 -2.36 23.65 -31.89
CA MET A 295 -3.03 22.86 -32.92
C MET A 295 -3.56 21.55 -32.34
N LYS A 296 -2.74 20.85 -31.55
CA LYS A 296 -3.13 19.59 -30.90
C LYS A 296 -4.24 19.77 -29.87
N LYS A 297 -4.27 20.90 -29.16
CA LYS A 297 -5.38 21.23 -28.25
C LYS A 297 -6.71 21.38 -29.01
N ALA A 298 -6.69 22.00 -30.19
CA ALA A 298 -7.88 22.15 -31.02
C ALA A 298 -8.41 20.81 -31.55
N GLU A 299 -7.51 19.86 -31.88
CA GLU A 299 -7.89 18.49 -32.25
C GLU A 299 -8.60 17.77 -31.08
N CYS A 300 -8.05 17.85 -29.86
CA CYS A 300 -8.66 17.21 -28.69
C CYS A 300 -10.01 17.81 -28.25
N GLU A 301 -10.36 19.02 -28.70
CA GLU A 301 -11.66 19.65 -28.45
C GLU A 301 -12.72 19.25 -29.49
N GLN A 302 -12.32 18.63 -30.61
CA GLN A 302 -13.22 18.17 -31.68
C GLN A 302 -13.67 16.72 -31.54
N ASP A 303 -12.97 15.89 -30.74
CA ASP A 303 -13.29 14.48 -30.43
C ASP A 303 -14.07 14.32 -29.11
#